data_AF-A0A955UFB3-F1
#
_entry.id   AF-A0A955UFB3-F1
#
_cell.length_a   1.000
_cell.length_b   1.000
_cell.length_c   1.000
_cell.angle_alpha   90.00
_cell.angle_beta   90.00
_cell.angle_gamma   90.00
#
_symmetry.space_group_name_H-M   'P 1'
#
loop_
_entity.id
_entity.type
_entity.pdbx_description
1 polymer ?
#
loop_
_entity_poly.entity_id
_entity_poly.type
_entity_poly.pdbx_seq_one_letter_code
_entity_poly.pdbx_strand_id
1 'polypeptide(L)'
;MLHPLSRWNPIRLPSSFSPRNEQKRDAERPRQQLAMRSLRTAWGASVLLISLTLTISLTDRLWANEEPLTRPSWSQEDQQILQNIHTILIAGTVQTWLNVPSPPYNVGVTLKLKLEDAGFQVVFDPKQPHDAILYIQYEEIPSGQFQVLEQATAIRYDMKLVHDRLGKIFSHHFEAEPNAIPLGSLYWDAIGNLEEDPYYCFVGDLIRGYINREQNEQEMLMEVLVRPFTQNELVNAAGARGATQAIVQQRARLNIIQELGQGAFHTPEAQAVLWTVAKKAQPTERGAAMTQLGEIGDITFLSPLTTLLEKETDPEVRSAGEHAIQLIESGNLNE
;
A
#
# COMPACT_ATOMS: atom_id res chain seq x y z
N MET A 1 52.64 18.62 -28.67
CA MET A 1 52.41 20.04 -29.03
C MET A 1 50.96 20.35 -28.68
N LEU A 2 50.64 20.62 -27.41
CA LEU A 2 50.57 21.93 -26.74
C LEU A 2 49.64 22.96 -27.42
N HIS A 3 48.41 23.06 -26.86
CA HIS A 3 47.48 24.20 -26.63
C HIS A 3 47.65 25.55 -27.38
N PRO A 4 46.55 26.28 -27.69
CA PRO A 4 45.76 27.06 -26.69
C PRO A 4 44.22 27.05 -26.91
N LEU A 5 43.37 26.91 -25.87
CA LEU A 5 42.87 27.90 -24.88
C LEU A 5 42.01 29.05 -25.46
N SER A 6 40.68 28.91 -25.36
CA SER A 6 39.71 30.02 -25.29
C SER A 6 38.71 29.75 -24.14
N ARG A 7 38.98 30.26 -22.93
CA ARG A 7 38.31 31.42 -22.29
C ARG A 7 36.81 31.53 -22.56
N TRP A 8 36.00 31.03 -21.63
CA TRP A 8 34.65 31.55 -21.36
C TRP A 8 34.60 32.00 -19.90
N ASN A 9 34.29 33.29 -19.72
CA ASN A 9 34.14 33.95 -18.43
C ASN A 9 32.68 33.81 -17.94
N PRO A 10 32.46 33.68 -16.62
CA PRO A 10 31.13 33.59 -16.03
C PRO A 10 30.48 34.97 -15.88
N ILE A 11 29.21 35.08 -16.26
CA ILE A 11 28.38 36.25 -15.97
C ILE A 11 27.98 36.18 -14.49
N ARG A 12 28.46 37.13 -13.70
CA ARG A 12 28.00 37.42 -12.33
C ARG A 12 26.70 38.23 -12.41
N LEU A 13 25.66 37.75 -11.75
CA LEU A 13 24.46 38.54 -11.43
C LEU A 13 24.68 39.29 -10.09
N PRO A 14 24.27 40.56 -9.98
CA PRO A 14 24.44 41.32 -8.75
C PRO A 14 23.36 41.00 -7.72
N SER A 15 23.80 40.68 -6.51
CA SER A 15 23.02 40.68 -5.28
C SER A 15 22.73 42.11 -4.82
N SER A 16 21.46 42.48 -4.70
CA SER A 16 21.04 43.63 -3.89
C SER A 16 19.62 43.42 -3.36
N PHE A 17 19.50 42.75 -2.21
CA PHE A 17 18.33 42.86 -1.35
C PHE A 17 18.69 43.82 -0.22
N SER A 18 18.07 45.01 -0.25
CA SER A 18 18.12 46.00 0.82
C SER A 18 16.94 45.77 1.77
N PRO A 19 17.13 45.82 3.10
CA PRO A 19 16.05 45.65 4.08
C PRO A 19 15.50 47.02 4.52
N ARG A 20 14.17 47.18 4.53
CA ARG A 20 13.38 48.24 5.21
C ARG A 20 11.92 48.04 4.78
N ASN A 21 10.88 48.15 5.58
CA ASN A 21 10.68 48.81 6.86
C ASN A 21 9.55 48.07 7.59
N GLU A 22 9.75 47.80 8.88
CA GLU A 22 8.67 47.74 9.85
C GLU A 22 7.97 49.10 9.87
N GLN A 23 6.66 49.15 9.65
CA GLN A 23 5.89 50.32 10.00
C GLN A 23 4.50 49.91 10.52
N LYS A 24 4.46 49.80 11.85
CA LYS A 24 3.38 50.24 12.74
C LYS A 24 2.13 50.77 12.03
N ARG A 25 1.02 50.05 12.18
CA ARG A 25 -0.31 50.66 12.28
C ARG A 25 -1.04 50.05 13.46
N ASP A 26 -0.94 50.76 14.57
CA ASP A 26 -1.89 50.72 15.67
C ASP A 26 -3.12 51.58 15.32
N ALA A 27 -4.23 51.26 16.00
CA ALA A 27 -5.50 51.99 16.09
C ALA A 27 -6.45 51.76 14.89
N GLU A 28 -7.73 51.39 15.03
CA GLU A 28 -8.69 51.50 16.14
C GLU A 28 -9.74 50.39 15.99
N ARG A 29 -10.07 49.66 17.06
CA ARG A 29 -11.38 49.02 17.24
C ARG A 29 -11.82 49.10 18.70
N PRO A 30 -13.12 49.29 18.98
CA PRO A 30 -13.58 49.81 20.26
C PRO A 30 -13.70 48.71 21.32
N ARG A 31 -13.36 49.10 22.55
CA ARG A 31 -13.60 48.39 23.80
C ARG A 31 -15.08 48.02 23.97
N GLN A 32 -15.36 46.74 24.14
CA GLN A 32 -16.47 46.26 24.97
C GLN A 32 -15.93 45.18 25.91
N GLN A 33 -15.54 45.60 27.11
CA GLN A 33 -15.52 44.78 28.30
C GLN A 33 -16.55 45.38 29.26
N LEU A 34 -17.51 44.59 29.72
CA LEU A 34 -17.68 44.24 31.14
C LEU A 34 -19.06 43.61 31.33
N ALA A 35 -19.06 42.34 31.75
CA ALA A 35 -19.90 41.87 32.85
C ALA A 35 -19.40 40.49 33.29
N MET A 36 -18.43 40.47 34.20
CA MET A 36 -18.20 39.35 35.11
C MET A 36 -19.09 39.52 36.34
N ARG A 37 -19.91 38.51 36.65
CA ARG A 37 -20.44 38.15 37.98
C ARG A 37 -20.66 36.64 37.94
N SER A 38 -19.71 35.82 38.41
CA SER A 38 -19.45 35.41 39.80
C SER A 38 -20.64 34.69 40.46
N LEU A 39 -20.52 33.37 40.64
CA LEU A 39 -20.64 32.59 41.90
C LEU A 39 -20.70 31.10 41.50
N ARG A 40 -19.61 30.34 41.65
CA ARG A 40 -19.20 29.58 42.85
C ARG A 40 -20.14 28.43 43.25
N THR A 41 -19.63 27.22 42.95
CA THR A 41 -19.46 26.04 43.83
C THR A 41 -20.67 25.26 44.34
N ALA A 42 -20.76 23.98 43.94
CA ALA A 42 -20.75 22.78 44.80
C ALA A 42 -20.97 21.54 43.89
N TRP A 43 -19.95 20.73 43.63
CA TRP A 43 -19.61 19.49 44.36
C TRP A 43 -20.55 18.30 44.08
N GLY A 44 -19.93 17.22 43.56
CA GLY A 44 -20.27 15.85 43.96
C GLY A 44 -21.01 15.01 42.94
N ALA A 45 -20.27 14.27 42.12
CA ALA A 45 -20.18 12.81 42.22
C ALA A 45 -19.60 12.25 40.92
N SER A 46 -18.41 11.71 41.04
CA SER A 46 -17.81 10.79 40.08
C SER A 46 -18.71 9.58 39.91
N VAL A 47 -19.21 9.34 38.70
CA VAL A 47 -19.54 8.00 38.23
C VAL A 47 -18.74 7.79 36.95
N LEU A 48 -17.67 7.03 37.10
CA LEU A 48 -17.02 6.28 36.04
C LEU A 48 -18.07 5.37 35.42
N LEU A 49 -18.71 5.81 34.35
CA LEU A 49 -19.38 4.94 33.40
C LEU A 49 -18.43 4.83 32.21
N ILE A 50 -17.54 3.84 32.31
CA ILE A 50 -16.79 3.31 31.18
C ILE A 50 -17.84 2.80 30.21
N SER A 51 -18.18 3.63 29.23
CA SER A 51 -18.96 3.25 28.06
C SER A 51 -18.07 2.33 27.21
N LEU A 52 -18.01 1.07 27.61
CA LEU A 52 -17.52 -0.01 26.75
C LEU A 52 -18.62 -0.31 25.73
N THR A 53 -18.90 0.64 24.84
CA THR A 53 -19.51 0.30 23.55
C THR A 53 -18.39 -0.32 22.74
N LEU A 54 -18.28 -1.64 22.92
CA LEU A 54 -17.57 -2.54 22.05
C LEU A 54 -18.18 -2.39 20.65
N THR A 55 -17.75 -1.38 19.90
CA THR A 55 -17.86 -1.40 18.45
C THR A 55 -16.89 -2.47 18.00
N ILE A 56 -17.33 -3.72 18.09
CA ILE A 56 -16.85 -4.75 17.20
C ILE A 56 -17.20 -4.19 15.83
N SER A 57 -16.23 -3.58 15.16
CA SER A 57 -16.23 -3.52 13.71
C SER A 57 -16.15 -4.97 13.25
N LEU A 58 -17.28 -5.68 13.36
CA LEU A 58 -17.65 -6.78 12.51
C LEU A 58 -17.81 -6.11 11.15
N THR A 59 -16.69 -5.84 10.50
CA THR A 59 -16.62 -6.12 9.08
C THR A 59 -16.80 -7.63 8.97
N ASP A 60 -18.06 -8.04 9.06
CA ASP A 60 -18.57 -9.00 8.11
C ASP A 60 -18.16 -8.46 6.74
N ARG A 61 -16.91 -8.76 6.33
CA ARG A 61 -16.59 -9.02 4.94
C ARG A 61 -17.54 -10.14 4.58
N LEU A 62 -18.79 -9.78 4.30
CA LEU A 62 -19.70 -10.58 3.51
C LEU A 62 -18.96 -10.73 2.20
N TRP A 63 -18.24 -11.84 2.10
CA TRP A 63 -17.83 -12.46 0.86
C TRP A 63 -19.08 -12.51 0.00
N ALA A 64 -19.29 -11.45 -0.76
CA ALA A 64 -20.40 -11.30 -1.66
C ALA A 64 -20.11 -12.19 -2.84
N ASN A 65 -20.30 -13.50 -2.68
CA ASN A 65 -20.46 -14.48 -3.76
C ASN A 65 -19.69 -14.14 -5.04
N GLU A 66 -18.41 -13.81 -4.96
CA GLU A 66 -17.55 -14.02 -6.09
C GLU A 66 -17.41 -15.53 -6.12
N GLU A 67 -18.13 -16.18 -7.04
CA GLU A 67 -17.85 -17.56 -7.39
C GLU A 67 -16.33 -17.68 -7.41
N PRO A 68 -15.71 -18.60 -6.64
CA PRO A 68 -14.28 -18.79 -6.72
C PRO A 68 -14.01 -18.95 -8.20
N LEU A 69 -13.22 -18.04 -8.80
CA LEU A 69 -12.95 -18.06 -10.22
C LEU A 69 -12.36 -19.44 -10.51
N THR A 70 -13.22 -20.38 -10.90
CA THR A 70 -12.81 -21.71 -11.31
C THR A 70 -12.00 -21.43 -12.53
N ARG A 71 -10.67 -21.53 -12.38
CA ARG A 71 -9.72 -21.16 -13.43
C ARG A 71 -10.22 -21.79 -14.72
N PRO A 72 -10.43 -20.99 -15.78
CA PRO A 72 -10.75 -21.57 -17.06
C PRO A 72 -9.62 -22.53 -17.42
N SER A 73 -9.94 -23.79 -17.69
CA SER A 73 -8.94 -24.73 -18.22
C SER A 73 -8.63 -24.29 -19.64
N TRP A 74 -7.60 -23.47 -19.79
CA TRP A 74 -7.18 -22.94 -21.09
C TRP A 74 -6.65 -24.09 -21.96
N SER A 75 -7.00 -24.08 -23.24
CA SER A 75 -6.35 -24.99 -24.19
C SER A 75 -4.88 -24.59 -24.38
N GLN A 76 -4.06 -25.50 -24.92
CA GLN A 76 -2.66 -25.18 -25.24
C GLN A 76 -2.54 -23.99 -26.22
N GLU A 77 -3.51 -23.84 -27.13
CA GLU A 77 -3.58 -22.69 -28.04
C GLU A 77 -3.88 -21.40 -27.28
N ASP A 78 -4.82 -21.44 -26.34
CA ASP A 78 -5.18 -20.27 -25.51
C ASP A 78 -4.03 -19.87 -24.58
N GLN A 79 -3.27 -20.83 -24.04
CA GLN A 79 -2.04 -20.57 -23.28
C GLN A 79 -0.99 -19.86 -24.13
N GLN A 80 -0.81 -20.28 -25.38
CA GLN A 80 0.13 -19.63 -26.29
C GLN A 80 -0.32 -18.19 -26.61
N ILE A 81 -1.62 -17.94 -26.74
CA ILE A 81 -2.17 -16.59 -26.92
C ILE A 81 -1.91 -15.74 -25.68
N LEU A 82 -2.17 -16.26 -24.47
CA LEU A 82 -1.90 -15.55 -23.23
C LEU A 82 -0.43 -15.12 -23.15
N GLN A 83 0.50 -16.05 -23.38
CA GLN A 83 1.95 -15.79 -23.31
C GLN A 83 2.45 -14.73 -24.31
N ASN A 84 1.69 -14.47 -25.38
CA ASN A 84 2.01 -13.44 -26.38
C ASN A 84 1.45 -12.06 -26.04
N ILE A 85 0.73 -11.90 -24.93
CA ILE A 85 0.25 -10.58 -24.47
C ILE A 85 1.47 -9.78 -23.97
N HIS A 86 1.81 -8.73 -24.71
CA HIS A 86 2.93 -7.85 -24.40
C HIS A 86 2.51 -6.38 -24.29
N THR A 87 1.46 -5.97 -25.01
CA THR A 87 0.95 -4.61 -25.03
C THR A 87 -0.45 -4.54 -24.45
N ILE A 88 -0.64 -3.71 -23.42
CA ILE A 88 -1.91 -3.52 -22.73
C ILE A 88 -2.41 -2.10 -22.98
N LEU A 89 -3.65 -1.98 -23.47
CA LEU A 89 -4.39 -0.72 -23.49
C LEU A 89 -5.06 -0.51 -22.13
N ILE A 90 -4.82 0.63 -21.47
CA ILE A 90 -5.61 1.04 -20.31
C ILE A 90 -6.78 1.89 -20.80
N ALA A 91 -8.01 1.47 -20.46
CA ALA A 91 -9.23 2.19 -20.79
C ALA A 91 -10.22 2.14 -19.63
N GLY A 92 -11.10 3.13 -19.49
CA GLY A 92 -12.08 3.11 -18.41
C GLY A 92 -12.63 4.45 -17.98
N THR A 93 -13.27 4.45 -16.82
CA THR A 93 -13.87 5.63 -16.20
C THR A 93 -13.19 5.96 -14.89
N VAL A 94 -12.98 7.26 -14.66
CA VAL A 94 -12.41 7.80 -13.43
C VAL A 94 -13.36 8.90 -12.95
N GLN A 95 -13.86 8.78 -11.73
CA GLN A 95 -14.85 9.70 -11.16
C GLN A 95 -14.45 10.14 -9.76
N THR A 96 -14.85 11.36 -9.40
CA THR A 96 -14.65 11.92 -8.06
C THR A 96 -15.86 12.72 -7.62
N TRP A 97 -16.17 12.65 -6.33
CA TRP A 97 -17.20 13.46 -5.68
C TRP A 97 -16.73 14.91 -5.42
N LEU A 98 -15.43 15.18 -5.57
CA LEU A 98 -14.88 16.52 -5.44
C LEU A 98 -15.32 17.40 -6.62
N ASN A 99 -15.48 18.69 -6.37
CA ASN A 99 -15.85 19.67 -7.41
C ASN A 99 -14.63 20.06 -8.28
N VAL A 100 -14.05 19.06 -8.95
CA VAL A 100 -12.89 19.18 -9.85
C VAL A 100 -13.16 18.33 -11.10
N PRO A 101 -12.57 18.66 -12.25
CA PRO A 101 -12.86 17.95 -13.51
C PRO A 101 -12.34 16.50 -13.53
N SER A 102 -11.36 16.18 -12.70
CA SER A 102 -10.78 14.84 -12.54
C SER A 102 -10.18 14.70 -11.14
N PRO A 103 -10.15 13.49 -10.56
CA PRO A 103 -9.52 13.29 -9.26
C PRO A 103 -8.04 13.71 -9.26
N PRO A 104 -7.52 14.18 -8.11
CA PRO A 104 -6.10 14.53 -7.96
C PRO A 104 -5.16 13.34 -8.21
N TYR A 105 -5.62 12.12 -7.93
CA TYR A 105 -4.85 10.89 -8.14
C TYR A 105 -4.99 10.38 -9.57
N ASN A 106 -3.87 10.17 -10.24
CA ASN A 106 -3.85 9.68 -11.61
C ASN A 106 -3.66 8.16 -11.66
N VAL A 107 -4.76 7.44 -11.39
CA VAL A 107 -4.78 5.97 -11.40
C VAL A 107 -4.25 5.36 -12.69
N GLY A 108 -4.55 5.97 -13.85
CA GLY A 108 -4.10 5.47 -15.16
C GLY A 108 -2.57 5.52 -15.31
N VAL A 109 -1.94 6.61 -14.90
CA VAL A 109 -0.47 6.75 -14.92
C VAL A 109 0.17 5.80 -13.90
N THR A 110 -0.38 5.68 -12.70
CA THR A 110 0.16 4.75 -11.69
C THR A 110 0.11 3.31 -12.17
N LEU A 111 -1.01 2.86 -12.75
CA LEU A 111 -1.13 1.53 -13.32
C LEU A 111 -0.17 1.30 -14.47
N LYS A 112 -0.02 2.30 -15.35
CA LYS A 112 0.96 2.23 -16.43
C LYS A 112 2.36 1.91 -15.88
N LEU A 113 2.82 2.62 -14.85
CA LEU A 113 4.13 2.38 -14.26
C LEU A 113 4.25 0.96 -13.70
N LYS A 114 3.25 0.51 -12.93
CA LYS A 114 3.24 -0.84 -12.35
C LYS A 114 3.26 -1.96 -13.41
N LEU A 115 2.56 -1.77 -14.53
CA LEU A 115 2.56 -2.70 -15.66
C LEU A 115 3.89 -2.66 -16.44
N GLU A 116 4.46 -1.48 -16.67
CA GLU A 116 5.76 -1.31 -17.33
C GLU A 116 6.90 -1.92 -16.50
N ASP A 117 6.87 -1.76 -15.17
CA ASP A 117 7.82 -2.40 -14.25
C ASP A 117 7.75 -3.94 -14.34
N ALA A 118 6.56 -4.48 -14.59
CA ALA A 118 6.37 -5.92 -14.84
C ALA A 118 6.76 -6.34 -16.27
N GLY A 119 7.11 -5.41 -17.15
CA GLY A 119 7.60 -5.67 -18.51
C GLY A 119 6.56 -5.59 -19.62
N PHE A 120 5.36 -5.05 -19.35
CA PHE A 120 4.37 -4.79 -20.39
C PHE A 120 4.63 -3.44 -21.08
N GLN A 121 4.32 -3.36 -22.37
CA GLN A 121 4.13 -2.08 -23.03
C GLN A 121 2.72 -1.57 -22.72
N VAL A 122 2.58 -0.29 -22.36
CA VAL A 122 1.28 0.29 -22.00
C VAL A 122 0.92 1.45 -22.91
N VAL A 123 -0.29 1.38 -23.47
CA VAL A 123 -0.87 2.42 -24.34
C VAL A 123 -2.18 2.93 -23.75
N PHE A 124 -2.55 4.17 -24.11
CA PHE A 124 -3.83 4.79 -23.73
C PHE A 124 -4.69 5.16 -24.95
N ASP A 125 -4.09 5.22 -26.14
CA ASP A 125 -4.83 5.51 -27.37
C ASP A 125 -5.37 4.19 -27.95
N PRO A 126 -6.71 4.03 -28.07
CA PRO A 126 -7.30 2.80 -28.61
C PRO A 126 -6.92 2.53 -30.07
N LYS A 127 -6.35 3.51 -30.78
CA LYS A 127 -5.85 3.33 -32.16
C LYS A 127 -4.47 2.67 -32.21
N GLN A 128 -3.73 2.65 -31.09
CA GLN A 128 -2.44 1.97 -31.04
C GLN A 128 -2.65 0.46 -30.96
N PRO A 129 -1.82 -0.35 -31.67
CA PRO A 129 -1.87 -1.81 -31.54
C PRO A 129 -1.69 -2.23 -30.09
N HIS A 130 -2.53 -3.17 -29.63
CA HIS A 130 -2.47 -3.75 -28.30
C HIS A 130 -3.02 -5.17 -28.35
N ASP A 131 -2.59 -6.00 -27.40
CA ASP A 131 -2.96 -7.41 -27.32
C ASP A 131 -4.15 -7.62 -26.37
N ALA A 132 -4.26 -6.80 -25.32
CA ALA A 132 -5.34 -6.87 -24.35
C ALA A 132 -5.74 -5.47 -23.84
N ILE A 133 -6.93 -5.37 -23.25
CA ILE A 133 -7.48 -4.15 -22.67
C ILE A 133 -7.66 -4.34 -21.16
N LEU A 134 -7.01 -3.49 -20.38
CA LEU A 134 -7.25 -3.36 -18.94
C LEU A 134 -8.33 -2.29 -18.72
N TYR A 135 -9.55 -2.76 -18.46
CA TYR A 135 -10.68 -1.92 -18.11
C TYR A 135 -10.60 -1.51 -16.64
N ILE A 136 -10.70 -0.20 -16.40
CA ILE A 136 -10.67 0.39 -15.07
C ILE A 136 -11.97 1.15 -14.77
N GLN A 137 -12.51 0.98 -13.56
CA GLN A 137 -13.61 1.80 -13.07
C GLN A 137 -13.22 2.29 -11.67
N TYR A 138 -12.70 3.51 -11.63
CA TYR A 138 -12.21 4.16 -10.42
C TYR A 138 -13.22 5.23 -9.96
N GLU A 139 -13.65 5.14 -8.72
CA GLU A 139 -14.61 6.05 -8.11
C GLU A 139 -14.11 6.48 -6.73
N GLU A 140 -13.92 7.78 -6.53
CA GLU A 140 -13.84 8.37 -5.21
C GLU A 140 -15.24 8.70 -4.72
N ILE A 141 -15.58 8.25 -3.51
CA ILE A 141 -16.86 8.49 -2.84
C ILE A 141 -16.65 9.14 -1.47
N PRO A 142 -17.62 9.91 -0.95
CA PRO A 142 -17.53 10.45 0.40
C PRO A 142 -17.66 9.33 1.44
N SER A 143 -16.74 9.28 2.42
CA SER A 143 -16.72 8.27 3.49
C SER A 143 -16.73 8.90 4.89
N GLY A 144 -17.93 9.19 5.38
CA GLY A 144 -18.13 9.70 6.74
C GLY A 144 -17.65 11.14 6.97
N GLN A 145 -17.90 11.62 8.20
CA GLN A 145 -17.45 12.94 8.67
C GLN A 145 -16.43 12.74 9.79
N PHE A 146 -15.24 13.27 9.61
CA PHE A 146 -14.15 13.16 10.59
C PHE A 146 -14.05 14.41 11.47
N GLN A 147 -14.37 15.58 10.92
CA GLN A 147 -14.52 16.83 11.66
C GLN A 147 -15.70 17.64 11.10
N VAL A 148 -16.06 18.74 11.78
CA VAL A 148 -17.09 19.67 11.29
C VAL A 148 -16.68 20.18 9.92
N LEU A 149 -17.44 19.81 8.88
CA LEU A 149 -17.22 20.15 7.47
C LEU A 149 -16.04 19.43 6.77
N GLU A 150 -15.43 18.41 7.39
CA GLU A 150 -14.43 17.56 6.74
C GLU A 150 -15.04 16.18 6.43
N GLN A 151 -15.28 15.93 5.16
CA GLN A 151 -15.66 14.61 4.64
C GLN A 151 -14.41 13.90 4.14
N ALA A 152 -14.25 12.64 4.50
CA ALA A 152 -13.17 11.84 3.94
C ALA A 152 -13.56 11.25 2.59
N THR A 153 -12.55 10.70 1.91
CA THR A 153 -12.71 10.00 0.64
C THR A 153 -12.46 8.52 0.87
N ALA A 154 -13.38 7.67 0.45
CA ALA A 154 -13.10 6.26 0.17
C ALA A 154 -12.98 6.07 -1.34
N ILE A 155 -12.31 5.00 -1.73
CA ILE A 155 -12.08 4.63 -3.12
C ILE A 155 -12.72 3.28 -3.36
N ARG A 156 -13.50 3.18 -4.43
CA ARG A 156 -13.91 1.93 -5.04
C ARG A 156 -13.26 1.79 -6.39
N TYR A 157 -12.70 0.63 -6.64
CA TYR A 157 -11.93 0.43 -7.85
C TYR A 157 -12.09 -0.99 -8.39
N ASP A 158 -12.69 -1.09 -9.57
CA ASP A 158 -12.81 -2.34 -10.31
C ASP A 158 -11.80 -2.38 -11.46
N MET A 159 -11.12 -3.51 -11.58
CA MET A 159 -10.15 -3.77 -12.63
C MET A 159 -10.45 -5.07 -13.35
N LYS A 160 -10.35 -5.08 -14.68
CA LYS A 160 -10.63 -6.25 -15.51
C LYS A 160 -9.73 -6.27 -16.76
N LEU A 161 -8.89 -7.27 -16.89
CA LEU A 161 -8.11 -7.53 -18.10
C LEU A 161 -8.91 -8.41 -19.05
N VAL A 162 -9.09 -7.95 -20.29
CA VAL A 162 -9.87 -8.62 -21.32
C VAL A 162 -9.04 -8.75 -22.59
N HIS A 163 -9.06 -9.93 -23.19
CA HIS A 163 -8.50 -10.19 -24.51
C HIS A 163 -9.62 -10.56 -25.48
N ASP A 164 -9.58 -10.07 -26.72
CA ASP A 164 -10.68 -10.18 -27.68
C ASP A 164 -11.18 -11.61 -27.91
N ARG A 165 -10.25 -12.57 -27.97
CA ARG A 165 -10.59 -14.01 -28.14
C ARG A 165 -10.87 -14.74 -26.82
N LEU A 166 -10.16 -14.39 -25.75
CA LEU A 166 -10.16 -15.19 -24.50
C LEU A 166 -11.20 -14.67 -23.51
N GLY A 167 -11.75 -13.48 -23.75
CA GLY A 167 -12.64 -12.81 -22.81
C GLY A 167 -11.87 -12.31 -21.58
N LYS A 168 -12.51 -12.42 -20.41
CA LYS A 168 -11.96 -11.94 -19.14
C LYS A 168 -10.84 -12.87 -18.66
N ILE A 169 -9.62 -12.33 -18.57
CA ILE A 169 -8.44 -13.06 -18.10
C ILE A 169 -8.25 -12.86 -16.60
N PHE A 170 -8.28 -11.61 -16.15
CA PHE A 170 -8.02 -11.21 -14.77
C PHE A 170 -9.08 -10.20 -14.34
N SER A 171 -9.51 -10.25 -13.08
CA SER A 171 -10.34 -9.22 -12.48
C SER A 171 -10.09 -9.12 -11.00
N HIS A 172 -10.12 -7.90 -10.48
CA HIS A 172 -9.97 -7.65 -9.05
C HIS A 172 -10.77 -6.42 -8.65
N HIS A 173 -11.34 -6.45 -7.46
CA HIS A 173 -12.08 -5.35 -6.85
C HIS A 173 -11.31 -4.84 -5.63
N PHE A 174 -11.17 -3.52 -5.53
CA PHE A 174 -10.48 -2.86 -4.44
C PHE A 174 -11.42 -1.88 -3.75
N GLU A 175 -11.39 -1.88 -2.43
CA GLU A 175 -11.96 -0.82 -1.61
C GLU A 175 -10.86 -0.28 -0.69
N ALA A 176 -10.68 1.04 -0.67
CA ALA A 176 -9.74 1.69 0.22
C ALA A 176 -10.44 2.81 0.99
N GLU A 177 -10.38 2.70 2.31
CA GLU A 177 -10.92 3.69 3.24
C GLU A 177 -9.77 4.49 3.87
N PRO A 178 -10.04 5.74 4.32
CA PRO A 178 -9.07 6.50 5.09
C PRO A 178 -8.81 5.83 6.44
N ASN A 179 -7.67 6.13 7.07
CA ASN A 179 -7.37 5.62 8.39
C ASN A 179 -8.35 6.17 9.44
N ALA A 180 -8.81 5.30 10.35
CA ALA A 180 -9.73 5.69 11.43
C ALA A 180 -9.17 6.82 12.31
N ILE A 181 -7.85 6.85 12.48
CA ILE A 181 -7.12 7.94 13.15
C ILE A 181 -6.25 8.61 12.08
N PRO A 182 -6.70 9.72 11.47
CA PRO A 182 -5.93 10.39 10.44
C PRO A 182 -4.67 11.00 11.03
N LEU A 183 -3.51 10.63 10.49
CA LEU A 183 -2.22 11.25 10.77
C LEU A 183 -1.88 12.36 9.77
N GLY A 184 -2.69 12.48 8.70
CA GLY A 184 -2.49 13.42 7.61
C GLY A 184 -3.79 13.74 6.87
N SER A 185 -3.68 13.87 5.55
CA SER A 185 -4.83 14.13 4.69
C SER A 185 -5.66 12.86 4.53
N LEU A 186 -6.92 12.89 4.94
CA LEU A 186 -7.88 11.79 4.77
C LEU A 186 -7.94 11.27 3.32
N TYR A 187 -7.82 12.18 2.35
CA TYR A 187 -7.74 11.81 0.94
C TYR A 187 -6.48 10.98 0.65
N TRP A 188 -5.31 11.46 1.10
CA TRP A 188 -4.05 10.77 0.83
C TRP A 188 -3.87 9.51 1.67
N ASP A 189 -4.56 9.39 2.80
CA ASP A 189 -4.63 8.17 3.59
C ASP A 189 -5.36 7.06 2.81
N ALA A 190 -6.51 7.36 2.19
CA ALA A 190 -7.22 6.39 1.34
C ALA A 190 -6.40 6.00 0.11
N ILE A 191 -5.71 6.96 -0.52
CA ILE A 191 -4.78 6.67 -1.63
C ILE A 191 -3.62 5.80 -1.17
N GLY A 192 -3.02 6.11 -0.02
CA GLY A 192 -1.96 5.30 0.57
C GLY A 192 -2.43 3.87 0.82
N ASN A 193 -3.61 3.69 1.41
CA ASN A 193 -4.19 2.38 1.66
C ASN A 193 -4.47 1.60 0.36
N LEU A 194 -4.89 2.27 -0.72
CA LEU A 194 -5.00 1.64 -2.04
C LEU A 194 -3.61 1.27 -2.60
N GLU A 195 -2.64 2.17 -2.53
CA GLU A 195 -1.30 1.94 -3.09
C GLU A 195 -0.51 0.85 -2.35
N GLU A 196 -0.74 0.73 -1.04
CA GLU A 196 -0.14 -0.26 -0.13
C GLU A 196 -0.91 -1.59 -0.12
N ASP A 197 -2.08 -1.69 -0.76
CA ASP A 197 -2.76 -2.97 -0.97
C ASP A 197 -1.86 -3.89 -1.82
N PRO A 198 -1.56 -5.13 -1.38
CA PRO A 198 -0.68 -6.02 -2.11
C PRO A 198 -1.08 -6.28 -3.57
N TYR A 199 -2.38 -6.45 -3.81
CA TYR A 199 -2.93 -6.80 -5.11
C TYR A 199 -2.91 -5.62 -6.06
N TYR A 200 -3.07 -4.41 -5.53
CA TYR A 200 -2.92 -3.18 -6.33
C TYR A 200 -1.45 -2.85 -6.54
N CYS A 201 -0.62 -2.99 -5.50
CA CYS A 201 0.78 -2.64 -5.53
C CYS A 201 1.55 -3.46 -6.58
N PHE A 202 1.29 -4.77 -6.62
CA PHE A 202 1.95 -5.76 -7.48
C PHE A 202 1.06 -6.23 -8.64
N VAL A 203 0.08 -5.43 -9.07
CA VAL A 203 -0.85 -5.77 -10.15
C VAL A 203 -0.14 -6.24 -11.43
N GLY A 204 0.99 -5.62 -11.79
CA GLY A 204 1.77 -6.02 -12.96
C GLY A 204 2.37 -7.42 -12.83
N ASP A 205 2.93 -7.74 -11.66
CA ASP A 205 3.43 -9.08 -11.36
C ASP A 205 2.30 -10.11 -11.36
N LEU A 206 1.15 -9.77 -10.76
CA LEU A 206 -0.02 -10.64 -10.72
C LEU A 206 -0.53 -10.98 -12.12
N ILE A 207 -0.74 -9.97 -12.97
CA ILE A 207 -1.15 -10.17 -14.36
C ILE A 207 -0.11 -11.01 -15.11
N ARG A 208 1.18 -10.73 -14.92
CA ARG A 208 2.25 -11.48 -15.58
C ARG A 208 2.32 -12.94 -15.13
N GLY A 209 2.15 -13.19 -13.83
CA GLY A 209 2.10 -14.52 -13.26
C GLY A 209 0.94 -15.34 -13.78
N TYR A 210 -0.23 -14.70 -13.84
CA TYR A 210 -1.45 -15.30 -14.38
C TYR A 210 -1.29 -15.68 -15.86
N ILE A 211 -0.67 -14.80 -16.66
CA ILE A 211 -0.42 -15.02 -18.08
C ILE A 211 0.62 -16.13 -18.35
N ASN A 212 1.72 -16.15 -17.59
CA ASN A 212 2.90 -16.96 -17.98
C ASN A 212 3.01 -18.30 -17.25
N ARG A 213 2.48 -18.41 -16.04
CA ARG A 213 2.85 -19.50 -15.11
C ARG A 213 1.65 -20.21 -14.50
N GLU A 214 0.43 -19.81 -14.89
CA GLU A 214 -0.82 -20.31 -14.30
C GLU A 214 -0.81 -20.20 -12.76
N GLN A 215 -0.10 -19.20 -12.22
CA GLN A 215 0.01 -19.01 -10.78
C GLN A 215 -1.27 -18.37 -10.23
N ASN A 216 -1.70 -18.76 -9.03
CA ASN A 216 -2.77 -18.03 -8.33
C ASN A 216 -2.16 -16.77 -7.69
N GLU A 217 -3.03 -15.87 -7.25
CA GLU A 217 -2.61 -14.62 -6.64
C GLU A 217 -1.73 -14.86 -5.41
N GLN A 218 -2.07 -15.86 -4.57
CA GLN A 218 -1.28 -16.22 -3.39
C GLN A 218 0.15 -16.66 -3.76
N GLU A 219 0.31 -17.53 -4.76
CA GLU A 219 1.61 -17.97 -5.27
C GLU A 219 2.44 -16.80 -5.78
N MET A 220 1.80 -15.83 -6.44
CA MET A 220 2.46 -14.62 -6.90
C MET A 220 2.91 -13.71 -5.76
N LEU A 221 2.06 -13.48 -4.76
CA LEU A 221 2.42 -12.69 -3.58
C LEU A 221 3.55 -13.36 -2.77
N MET A 222 3.51 -14.69 -2.63
CA MET A 222 4.61 -15.47 -2.05
C MET A 222 5.90 -15.31 -2.85
N GLU A 223 5.84 -15.35 -4.18
CA GLU A 223 6.99 -15.13 -5.04
C GLU A 223 7.56 -13.72 -4.88
N VAL A 224 6.69 -12.69 -4.82
CA VAL A 224 7.08 -11.30 -4.55
C VAL A 224 7.92 -11.24 -3.27
N LEU A 225 7.48 -11.88 -2.18
CA LEU A 225 8.22 -11.85 -0.91
C LEU A 225 9.61 -12.49 -0.98
N VAL A 226 9.76 -13.57 -1.76
CA VAL A 226 11.04 -14.30 -1.88
C VAL A 226 12.04 -13.56 -2.77
N ARG A 227 11.58 -12.68 -3.67
CA ARG A 227 12.47 -11.80 -4.43
C ARG A 227 13.20 -10.86 -3.45
N PRO A 228 14.53 -10.76 -3.53
CA PRO A 228 15.26 -9.83 -2.68
C PRO A 228 14.80 -8.41 -3.02
N PHE A 229 14.24 -7.70 -2.04
CA PHE A 229 14.05 -6.26 -2.14
C PHE A 229 15.44 -5.64 -2.17
N THR A 230 15.91 -5.26 -3.36
CA THR A 230 17.31 -4.86 -3.51
C THR A 230 17.44 -3.38 -3.23
N GLN A 231 18.52 -2.99 -2.56
CA GLN A 231 18.87 -1.59 -2.35
C GLN A 231 19.07 -0.84 -3.68
N ASN A 232 19.21 -1.54 -4.81
CA ASN A 232 19.18 -0.95 -6.15
C ASN A 232 17.79 -0.45 -6.57
N GLU A 233 16.70 -1.02 -6.05
CA GLU A 233 15.34 -0.46 -6.22
C GLU A 233 15.22 0.88 -5.46
N LEU A 234 15.90 1.01 -4.31
CA LEU A 234 16.05 2.28 -3.58
C LEU A 234 17.00 3.29 -4.27
N VAL A 235 17.96 2.83 -5.08
CA VAL A 235 18.99 3.69 -5.72
C VAL A 235 18.62 4.07 -7.17
N ASN A 236 17.98 3.20 -7.94
CA ASN A 236 17.38 3.55 -9.24
C ASN A 236 16.17 4.48 -9.09
N ALA A 237 15.64 4.52 -7.87
CA ALA A 237 14.73 5.52 -7.34
C ALA A 237 15.37 6.89 -7.03
N ALA A 238 16.46 7.29 -7.71
CA ALA A 238 17.21 8.54 -7.49
C ALA A 238 16.43 9.85 -7.80
N GLY A 239 15.10 9.82 -7.77
CA GLY A 239 14.21 10.98 -7.72
C GLY A 239 13.08 10.73 -6.72
N ALA A 240 12.43 11.80 -6.25
CA ALA A 240 11.39 11.75 -5.21
C ALA A 240 10.28 10.70 -5.46
N ARG A 241 9.98 10.39 -6.73
CA ARG A 241 8.99 9.37 -7.12
C ARG A 241 9.43 7.94 -6.82
N GLY A 242 10.70 7.60 -7.08
CA GLY A 242 11.18 6.26 -6.83
C GLY A 242 11.29 5.95 -5.33
N ALA A 243 11.71 6.92 -4.53
CA ALA A 243 11.79 6.74 -3.07
C ALA A 243 10.39 6.51 -2.47
N THR A 244 9.38 7.23 -2.98
CA THR A 244 7.98 7.03 -2.57
C THR A 244 7.49 5.64 -2.97
N GLN A 245 7.77 5.20 -4.20
CA GLN A 245 7.41 3.87 -4.69
C GLN A 245 8.05 2.74 -3.85
N ALA A 246 9.32 2.88 -3.47
CA ALA A 246 9.99 1.88 -2.64
C ALA A 246 9.35 1.76 -1.25
N ILE A 247 8.91 2.88 -0.66
CA ILE A 247 8.20 2.88 0.62
C ILE A 247 6.83 2.19 0.47
N VAL A 248 6.09 2.50 -0.60
CA VAL A 248 4.80 1.86 -0.90
C VAL A 248 4.97 0.35 -1.08
N GLN A 249 5.93 -0.08 -1.89
CA GLN A 249 6.24 -1.51 -2.08
C GLN A 249 6.65 -2.17 -0.78
N GLN A 250 7.46 -1.48 0.04
CA GLN A 250 7.86 -2.00 1.34
C GLN A 250 6.66 -2.27 2.26
N ARG A 251 5.69 -1.35 2.28
CA ARG A 251 4.47 -1.51 3.08
C ARG A 251 3.55 -2.57 2.50
N ALA A 252 3.38 -2.63 1.19
CA ALA A 252 2.64 -3.70 0.54
C ALA A 252 3.24 -5.08 0.86
N ARG A 253 4.56 -5.22 0.90
CA ARG A 253 5.22 -6.47 1.34
C ARG A 253 4.92 -6.82 2.79
N LEU A 254 4.87 -5.83 3.70
CA LEU A 254 4.46 -6.05 5.08
C LEU A 254 3.00 -6.51 5.17
N ASN A 255 2.12 -5.95 4.34
CA ASN A 255 0.72 -6.37 4.24
C ASN A 255 0.61 -7.82 3.73
N ILE A 256 1.43 -8.24 2.73
CA ILE A 256 1.49 -9.65 2.32
C ILE A 256 1.93 -10.54 3.49
N ILE A 257 2.98 -10.16 4.22
CA ILE A 257 3.48 -10.94 5.36
C ILE A 257 2.36 -11.15 6.38
N GLN A 258 1.63 -10.09 6.72
CA GLN A 258 0.48 -10.14 7.63
C GLN A 258 -0.64 -11.03 7.10
N GLU A 259 -1.01 -10.91 5.82
CA GLU A 259 -2.06 -11.75 5.21
C GLU A 259 -1.69 -13.24 5.23
N LEU A 260 -0.43 -13.58 4.93
CA LEU A 260 0.04 -14.97 4.97
C LEU A 260 0.02 -15.58 6.38
N GLY A 261 0.14 -14.74 7.42
CA GLY A 261 0.03 -15.17 8.80
C GLY A 261 -1.39 -15.17 9.37
N GLN A 262 -2.42 -14.92 8.55
CA GLN A 262 -3.81 -14.83 9.00
C GLN A 262 -4.78 -15.68 8.14
N GLY A 263 -5.85 -16.14 8.78
CA GLY A 263 -7.03 -16.70 8.11
C GLY A 263 -6.76 -17.92 7.23
N ALA A 264 -7.30 -17.90 6.01
CA ALA A 264 -7.26 -19.03 5.07
C ALA A 264 -5.87 -19.32 4.48
N PHE A 265 -4.87 -18.47 4.75
CA PHE A 265 -3.53 -18.57 4.17
C PHE A 265 -2.51 -19.28 5.07
N HIS A 266 -2.96 -19.88 6.18
CA HIS A 266 -2.16 -20.73 7.08
C HIS A 266 -1.76 -22.07 6.44
N THR A 267 -1.02 -22.03 5.33
CA THR A 267 -0.54 -23.22 4.64
C THR A 267 0.94 -23.50 4.95
N PRO A 268 1.42 -24.75 4.84
CA PRO A 268 2.84 -25.06 4.99
C PRO A 268 3.74 -24.27 4.04
N GLU A 269 3.25 -23.96 2.83
CA GLU A 269 3.96 -23.14 1.84
C GLU A 269 4.12 -21.70 2.32
N ALA A 270 3.06 -21.09 2.86
CA ALA A 270 3.11 -19.76 3.44
C ALA A 270 4.10 -19.69 4.61
N GLN A 271 4.09 -20.69 5.49
CA GLN A 271 5.06 -20.79 6.61
C GLN A 271 6.50 -20.91 6.11
N ALA A 272 6.75 -21.68 5.05
CA ALA A 272 8.07 -21.81 4.44
C ALA A 272 8.56 -20.47 3.82
N VAL A 273 7.65 -19.69 3.24
CA VAL A 273 7.93 -18.34 2.71
C VAL A 273 8.23 -17.38 3.86
N LEU A 274 7.38 -17.33 4.90
CA LEU A 274 7.60 -16.51 6.10
C LEU A 274 8.96 -16.83 6.75
N TRP A 275 9.32 -18.11 6.85
CA TRP A 275 10.64 -18.51 7.34
C TRP A 275 11.79 -18.01 6.45
N THR A 276 11.58 -18.01 5.13
CA THR A 276 12.57 -17.47 4.18
C THR A 276 12.75 -15.96 4.38
N VAL A 277 11.65 -15.22 4.55
CA VAL A 277 11.65 -13.79 4.84
C VAL A 277 12.36 -13.50 6.17
N ALA A 278 11.99 -14.21 7.26
CA ALA A 278 12.59 -14.06 8.58
C ALA A 278 14.13 -14.20 8.59
N LYS A 279 14.69 -15.02 7.70
CA LYS A 279 16.15 -15.21 7.61
C LYS A 279 16.89 -14.17 6.78
N LYS A 280 16.26 -13.66 5.71
CA LYS A 280 16.99 -13.00 4.60
C LYS A 280 16.52 -11.59 4.27
N ALA A 281 15.32 -11.22 4.70
CA ALA A 281 14.76 -9.91 4.38
C ALA A 281 15.43 -8.79 5.18
N GLN A 282 15.04 -7.55 4.90
CA GLN A 282 15.42 -6.39 5.70
C GLN A 282 14.77 -6.42 7.10
N PRO A 283 15.31 -5.68 8.09
CA PRO A 283 14.90 -5.82 9.49
C PRO A 283 13.38 -5.76 9.73
N THR A 284 12.68 -4.78 9.16
CA THR A 284 11.23 -4.61 9.31
C THR A 284 10.44 -5.84 8.85
N GLU A 285 10.77 -6.41 7.70
CA GLU A 285 10.12 -7.64 7.20
C GLU A 285 10.50 -8.88 8.01
N ARG A 286 11.74 -8.96 8.50
CA ARG A 286 12.16 -10.08 9.35
C ARG A 286 11.36 -10.12 10.65
N GLY A 287 11.23 -8.98 11.32
CA GLY A 287 10.43 -8.85 12.55
C GLY A 287 8.95 -9.18 12.30
N ALA A 288 8.37 -8.65 11.21
CA ALA A 288 6.99 -8.97 10.83
C ALA A 288 6.80 -10.48 10.57
N ALA A 289 7.68 -11.11 9.80
CA ALA A 289 7.60 -12.53 9.49
C ALA A 289 7.76 -13.42 10.72
N MET A 290 8.66 -13.08 11.65
CA MET A 290 8.79 -13.77 12.93
C MET A 290 7.51 -13.66 13.77
N THR A 291 6.92 -12.46 13.83
CA THR A 291 5.65 -12.24 14.54
C THR A 291 4.56 -13.16 14.00
N GLN A 292 4.40 -13.21 12.68
CA GLN A 292 3.39 -14.06 12.03
C GLN A 292 3.66 -15.55 12.24
N LEU A 293 4.92 -16.01 12.20
CA LEU A 293 5.27 -17.40 12.56
C LEU A 293 4.89 -17.73 14.02
N GLY A 294 5.06 -16.77 14.93
CA GLY A 294 4.64 -16.89 16.32
C GLY A 294 3.13 -17.01 16.50
N GLU A 295 2.37 -16.18 15.78
CA GLU A 295 0.90 -16.20 15.77
C GLU A 295 0.33 -17.50 15.19
N ILE A 296 1.00 -18.08 14.19
CA ILE A 296 0.64 -19.41 13.64
C ILE A 296 0.86 -20.51 14.69
N GLY A 297 1.87 -20.39 15.55
CA GLY A 297 2.06 -21.30 16.68
C GLY A 297 2.67 -22.66 16.35
N ASP A 298 3.21 -22.88 15.14
CA ASP A 298 3.80 -24.17 14.77
C ASP A 298 5.10 -24.43 15.55
N ILE A 299 5.04 -25.41 16.46
CA ILE A 299 6.11 -25.82 17.37
C ILE A 299 7.40 -26.23 16.64
N THR A 300 7.33 -26.62 15.36
CA THR A 300 8.50 -26.97 14.56
C THR A 300 9.42 -25.78 14.32
N PHE A 301 8.94 -24.54 14.46
CA PHE A 301 9.74 -23.32 14.34
C PHE A 301 10.43 -22.90 15.64
N LEU A 302 10.13 -23.48 16.79
CA LEU A 302 10.68 -23.06 18.08
C LEU A 302 12.22 -23.12 18.11
N SER A 303 12.78 -24.29 17.77
CA SER A 303 14.23 -24.48 17.72
C SER A 303 14.89 -23.64 16.61
N PRO A 304 14.39 -23.63 15.36
CA PRO A 304 14.89 -22.74 14.33
C PRO A 304 14.90 -21.26 14.70
N LEU A 305 13.83 -20.73 15.31
CA LEU A 305 13.74 -19.33 15.74
C LEU A 305 14.76 -19.01 16.83
N THR A 306 14.91 -19.89 17.82
CA THR A 306 15.92 -19.73 18.88
C THR A 306 17.32 -19.59 18.29
N THR A 307 17.70 -20.49 17.37
CA THR A 307 19.00 -20.44 16.69
C THR A 307 19.16 -19.20 15.79
N LEU A 308 18.07 -18.73 15.16
CA LEU A 308 18.10 -17.52 14.35
C LEU A 308 18.37 -16.28 15.22
N LEU A 309 17.75 -16.19 16.40
CA LEU A 309 17.90 -15.07 17.33
C LEU A 309 19.28 -14.95 17.97
N GLU A 310 20.01 -16.06 18.14
CA GLU A 310 21.41 -16.03 18.61
C GLU A 310 22.31 -15.16 17.72
N LYS A 311 21.94 -15.00 16.46
CA LYS A 311 22.69 -14.20 15.46
C LYS A 311 22.02 -12.88 15.13
N GLU A 312 20.83 -12.62 15.64
CA GLU A 312 20.11 -11.38 15.37
C GLU A 312 20.78 -10.23 16.13
N THR A 313 21.02 -9.11 15.45
CA THR A 313 21.67 -7.93 16.03
C THR A 313 20.72 -6.75 16.16
N ASP A 314 19.65 -6.74 15.37
CA ASP A 314 18.62 -5.71 15.43
C ASP A 314 17.73 -5.92 16.67
N PRO A 315 17.62 -4.92 17.57
CA PRO A 315 16.88 -5.07 18.81
C PRO A 315 15.36 -5.21 18.60
N GLU A 316 14.79 -4.58 17.56
CA GLU A 316 13.36 -4.68 17.26
C GLU A 316 13.04 -6.06 16.70
N VAL A 317 13.87 -6.57 15.79
CA VAL A 317 13.73 -7.93 15.25
C VAL A 317 13.90 -8.97 16.36
N ARG A 318 14.86 -8.77 17.27
CA ARG A 318 15.06 -9.67 18.41
C ARG A 318 13.82 -9.71 19.31
N SER A 319 13.27 -8.54 19.65
CA SER A 319 12.05 -8.46 20.45
C SER A 319 10.87 -9.17 19.77
N ALA A 320 10.72 -9.03 18.44
CA ALA A 320 9.68 -9.72 17.69
C ALA A 320 9.85 -11.25 17.72
N GLY A 321 11.08 -11.75 17.54
CA GLY A 321 11.34 -13.19 17.61
C GLY A 321 11.21 -13.77 19.02
N GLU A 322 11.62 -13.04 20.07
CA GLU A 322 11.42 -13.46 21.45
C GLU A 322 9.91 -13.58 21.77
N HIS A 323 9.12 -12.61 21.32
CA HIS A 323 7.67 -12.67 21.45
C HIS A 323 7.07 -13.87 20.68
N ALA A 324 7.54 -14.13 19.45
CA ALA A 324 7.09 -15.27 18.66
C ALA A 324 7.36 -16.62 19.35
N ILE A 325 8.55 -16.77 19.95
CA ILE A 325 8.90 -17.96 20.75
C ILE A 325 7.93 -18.12 21.93
N GLN A 326 7.64 -17.04 22.66
CA GLN A 326 6.69 -17.08 23.78
C GLN A 326 5.28 -17.49 23.34
N LEU A 327 4.81 -16.97 22.19
CA LEU A 327 3.51 -17.36 21.64
C LEU A 327 3.45 -18.86 21.34
N ILE A 328 4.44 -19.39 20.64
CA ILE A 328 4.53 -20.83 20.31
C ILE A 328 4.57 -21.69 21.58
N GLU A 329 5.41 -21.33 22.56
CA GLU A 329 5.50 -22.04 23.84
C GLU A 329 4.18 -22.02 24.62
N SER A 330 3.51 -20.86 24.65
CA SER A 330 2.23 -20.71 25.35
C SER A 330 1.08 -21.45 24.68
N GLY A 331 1.07 -21.54 23.34
CA GLY A 331 0.09 -22.32 22.59
C GLY A 331 0.19 -23.81 22.88
N ASN A 332 1.42 -24.32 22.95
CA ASN A 332 1.70 -25.74 23.24
C ASN A 332 1.38 -26.16 24.69
N LEU A 333 1.28 -25.22 25.63
CA LEU A 333 0.92 -25.53 27.03
C LEU A 333 -0.60 -25.69 27.26
N ASN A 334 -1.43 -25.34 26.28
CA ASN A 334 -2.88 -25.33 26.39
C ASN A 334 -3.57 -26.47 25.62
N GLU A 335 -2.82 -27.34 24.92
CA GLU A 335 -3.30 -28.57 24.25
C GLU A 335 -3.04 -29.83 25.08
#